data_AF-A0A9X2J851-F1
#
_entry.id   AF-A0A9X2J851-F1
#
_cell.length_a   1.000
_cell.length_b   1.000
_cell.length_c   1.000
_cell.angle_alpha   90.00
_cell.angle_beta   90.00
_cell.angle_gamma   90.00
#
_symmetry.space_group_name_H-M   'P 1'
#
loop_
_entity.id
_entity.type
_entity.pdbx_description
1 polymer ?
#
loop_
_entity_poly.entity_id
_entity_poly.type
_entity_poly.pdbx_seq_one_letter_code
_entity_poly.pdbx_strand_id
1 'polypeptide(L)' 'ALNGYSLTIGEVQNGQFNVYLIPETLAVTRFGSARVGERVNLEVDPHTQAIVDTVERYLAAQPKD' A
#
# COMPACT_ATOMS: atom_id res chain seq x y z
N ALA A 1 -4.08 -3.00 -1.21
CA ALA A 1 -4.70 -3.95 -0.25
C ALA A 1 -3.62 -4.83 0.41
N LEU A 2 -3.85 -5.29 1.65
CA LEU A 2 -3.03 -6.29 2.33
C LEU A 2 -3.88 -7.55 2.57
N ASN A 3 -3.44 -8.71 2.10
CA ASN A 3 -4.21 -9.96 2.15
C ASN A 3 -5.64 -9.81 1.55
N GLY A 4 -5.81 -8.92 0.57
CA GLY A 4 -7.11 -8.60 -0.04
C GLY A 4 -7.97 -7.62 0.76
N TYR A 5 -7.53 -7.15 1.92
CA TYR A 5 -8.25 -6.16 2.74
C TYR A 5 -7.85 -4.74 2.35
N SER A 6 -8.84 -3.88 2.11
CA SER A 6 -8.64 -2.45 1.92
C SER A 6 -8.30 -1.80 3.25
N LEU A 7 -7.19 -1.06 3.29
CA LEU A 7 -6.65 -0.43 4.49
C LEU A 7 -6.07 0.93 4.12
N THR A 8 -6.15 1.88 5.05
CA THR A 8 -5.51 3.18 4.91
C THR A 8 -4.06 3.09 5.35
N ILE A 9 -3.15 3.54 4.48
CA ILE A 9 -1.73 3.68 4.81
C ILE A 9 -1.58 4.80 5.85
N GLY A 10 -0.84 4.52 6.92
CA GLY A 10 -0.46 5.51 7.92
C GLY A 10 0.85 6.20 7.54
N GLU A 11 1.84 6.07 8.42
CA GLU A 11 3.18 6.59 8.22
C GLU A 11 3.99 5.71 7.26
N VAL A 12 4.82 6.36 6.44
CA VAL A 12 5.75 5.72 5.50
C VAL A 12 7.15 6.22 5.78
N GLN A 13 8.07 5.32 6.14
CA GLN A 13 9.46 5.66 6.46
C GLN A 13 10.38 4.51 6.06
N ASN A 14 11.52 4.81 5.44
CA ASN A 14 12.60 3.84 5.17
C ASN A 14 12.15 2.55 4.44
N GLY A 15 11.29 2.67 3.44
CA GLY A 15 10.77 1.52 2.68
C GLY A 15 9.76 0.66 3.46
N GLN A 16 9.28 1.14 4.59
CA GLN A 16 8.26 0.50 5.42
C GLN A 16 7.06 1.44 5.58
N PHE A 17 5.90 0.86 5.85
CA PHE A 17 4.70 1.60 6.18
C PHE A 17 3.91 0.88 7.26
N ASN A 18 3.06 1.61 7.98
CA ASN A 18 2.10 1.02 8.90
C ASN A 18 0.65 1.21 8.42
N VAL A 19 -0.25 0.49 9.08
CA VAL A 19 -1.70 0.62 8.94
C VAL A 19 -2.30 0.66 10.34
N TYR A 20 -3.39 1.39 10.50
CA TYR A 20 -4.16 1.41 11.74
C TYR A 20 -5.36 0.47 11.58
N LEU A 21 -5.50 -0.49 12.50
CA LEU A 21 -6.58 -1.48 12.48
C LEU A 21 -7.58 -1.19 13.60
N ILE A 22 -8.85 -1.07 13.23
CA ILE A 22 -9.94 -0.97 14.20
C ILE A 22 -10.32 -2.37 14.74
N PRO A 23 -11.00 -2.46 15.90
CA PRO A 23 -11.35 -3.75 16.50
C PRO A 23 -12.11 -4.69 15.56
N GLU A 24 -13.07 -4.17 14.78
CA GLU A 24 -13.81 -4.97 13.81
C GLU A 24 -12.89 -5.60 12.76
N THR A 25 -11.96 -4.83 12.19
CA THR A 25 -10.98 -5.35 11.21
C THR A 25 -10.11 -6.44 11.82
N LEU A 26 -9.69 -6.31 13.09
CA LEU A 26 -8.94 -7.36 13.78
C LEU A 26 -9.79 -8.63 13.99
N ALA A 27 -11.09 -8.47 14.27
CA ALA A 27 -12.00 -9.57 14.53
C ALA A 27 -12.36 -10.39 13.27
N VAL A 28 -12.50 -9.73 12.11
CA VAL A 28 -13.01 -10.37 10.88
C VAL A 28 -11.95 -10.66 9.82
N THR A 29 -10.68 -10.32 10.07
CA THR A 29 -9.57 -10.56 9.13
C THR A 29 -8.47 -11.42 9.75
N ARG A 30 -7.51 -11.86 8.94
CA ARG A 30 -6.33 -12.60 9.44
C ARG A 30 -5.39 -11.77 10.33
N PHE A 31 -5.56 -10.45 10.41
CA PHE A 31 -4.66 -9.61 11.19
C PHE A 31 -4.80 -9.79 12.71
N GLY A 32 -5.95 -10.25 13.20
CA GLY A 32 -6.14 -10.51 14.64
C GLY A 32 -5.24 -11.62 15.21
N SER A 33 -4.71 -12.50 14.36
CA SER A 33 -3.84 -13.62 14.76
C SER A 33 -2.46 -13.59 14.07
N ALA A 34 -2.16 -12.54 13.31
CA ALA A 34 -0.92 -12.40 12.57
C ALA A 34 0.29 -12.30 13.50
N ARG A 35 1.44 -12.81 13.06
CA ARG A 35 2.70 -12.78 13.83
C ARG A 35 3.78 -11.97 13.12
N VAL A 36 4.70 -11.41 13.91
CA VAL A 36 5.88 -10.74 13.35
C VAL A 36 6.66 -11.72 12.46
N GLY A 37 7.03 -11.26 11.26
CA GLY A 37 7.72 -12.08 10.25
C GLY A 37 6.79 -12.85 9.30
N GLU A 38 5.48 -12.85 9.57
CA GLU A 38 4.50 -13.41 8.63
C GLU A 38 4.46 -12.59 7.34
N ARG A 39 4.37 -13.28 6.20
CA ARG A 39 4.25 -12.64 4.89
C ARG A 39 2.81 -12.29 4.62
N VAL A 40 2.61 -11.18 3.92
CA VAL A 40 1.29 -10.75 3.45
C VAL A 40 1.29 -10.61 1.94
N ASN A 41 0.14 -10.84 1.31
CA ASN A 41 -0.05 -10.49 -0.09
C ASN A 41 -0.26 -8.97 -0.17
N LEU A 42 0.58 -8.29 -0.94
CA LEU A 42 0.50 -6.86 -1.17
C LEU A 42 -0.02 -6.59 -2.57
N GLU A 43 -1.06 -5.77 -2.66
CA GLU A 43 -1.58 -5.22 -3.91
C GLU A 43 -1.48 -3.70 -3.85
N VAL A 44 -0.78 -3.09 -4.81
CA VAL A 44 -0.73 -1.64 -4.95
C VAL A 44 -2.05 -1.16 -5.56
N ASP A 45 -2.55 0.00 -5.11
CA ASP A 45 -3.75 0.58 -5.72
C ASP A 45 -3.52 0.86 -7.22
N PRO A 46 -4.27 0.22 -8.13
CA PRO A 46 -4.07 0.39 -9.57
C PRO A 46 -4.27 1.84 -10.03
N HIS A 47 -5.12 2.61 -9.34
CA HIS A 47 -5.34 4.01 -9.69
C HIS A 47 -4.10 4.85 -9.37
N THR A 48 -3.57 4.72 -8.15
CA THR A 48 -2.31 5.36 -7.74
C THR A 48 -1.16 4.97 -8.68
N GLN A 49 -1.02 3.68 -8.99
CA GLN A 49 0.01 3.20 -9.91
C GLN A 49 -0.13 3.85 -11.30
N ALA A 50 -1.33 3.87 -11.87
CA ALA A 50 -1.57 4.47 -13.18
C ALA A 50 -1.24 5.98 -13.21
N ILE A 51 -1.53 6.71 -12.13
CA ILE A 51 -1.16 8.13 -12.01
C ILE A 51 0.36 8.29 -12.02
N VAL A 52 1.07 7.56 -11.14
CA VAL A 52 2.53 7.66 -11.03
C VAL A 52 3.19 7.31 -12.37
N ASP A 53 2.84 6.17 -12.96
CA ASP A 53 3.37 5.71 -14.25
C ASP A 53 3.12 6.73 -15.37
N THR A 54 1.99 7.44 -15.33
CA THR A 54 1.66 8.46 -16.33
C THR A 54 2.48 9.74 -16.12
N VAL A 55 2.61 10.19 -14.88
CA VAL A 55 3.41 11.38 -14.54
C VAL A 55 4.89 11.15 -14.86
N GLU A 56 5.44 9.99 -14.51
CA GLU A 56 6.83 9.63 -14.82
C GLU A 56 7.09 9.65 -16.34
N ARG A 57 6.21 9.03 -17.13
CA ARG A 57 6.32 9.05 -18.60
C ARG A 57 6.22 10.46 -19.18
N TYR A 58 5.33 11.29 -18.63
CA TYR A 58 5.19 12.68 -19.06
C TYR A 58 6.46 13.49 -18.78
N LEU A 59 7.02 13.37 -17.57
CA LEU A 59 8.25 14.07 -17.19
C LEU A 59 9.46 13.61 -18.00
N ALA A 60 9.54 12.31 -18.33
CA ALA A 60 10.61 11.78 -19.17
C ALA A 60 10.53 12.24 -20.64
N ALA A 61 9.33 12.57 -21.12
CA ALA A 61 9.10 13.05 -22.49
C ALA A 61 9.27 14.57 -22.66
N GLN A 62 9.38 15.33 -21.57
CA GLN A 62 9.67 16.76 -21.62
C GLN A 62 11.07 17.00 -22.19
N PRO A 63 11.24 17.90 -23.18
CA PRO A 63 12.56 18.31 -23.62
C PRO A 63 13.31 18.92 -22.44
N LYS A 64 14.56 18.48 -22.23
CA LYS A 64 15.47 19.17 -21.32
C LYS A 64 15.90 20.46 -22.01
N ASP A 65 15.45 21.60 -21.49
CA ASP A 65 16.15 22.87 -21.72
C ASP A 65 17.57 22.80 -21.14
#